data_AF-A0A3M0ZR51-F1
#
_entry.id   AF-A0A3M0ZR51-F1
#
_cell.length_a   1.000
_cell.length_b   1.000
_cell.length_c   1.000
_cell.angle_alpha   90.00
_cell.angle_beta   90.00
_cell.angle_gamma   90.00
#
_symmetry.space_group_name_H-M   'P 1'
#
loop_
_entity.id
_entity.type
_entity.pdbx_description
1 polymer ?
#
loop_
_entity_poly.entity_id
_entity_poly.type
_entity_poly.pdbx_seq_one_letter_code
_entity_poly.pdbx_strand_id
1 'polypeptide(L)'
;MIDPRLLLNRSHLCTFRVAAWFPRILSRHARCACLGTVAIALLWAAGSCRAAGMRLEPPVVISVDESQVFQTITGWEATFEAGQEECSGFDSYAAELFDRVVGDLGINRLRVQINSGAENQTDYWMEMRQGKIDRATWRGLRYATVNDNADPNVIDPDGFQFAQLDESIDRVVLPIKQRLEQAGRRLFVNLNYVAFTGSIAAGGQYIHDDPAEYAEFVLATYLHLQSKYGWVPDAWEVILEPDNIPEWNGTLIGQAIVAAAARLTQAGFQPKFIAPSTTNMGNAVPYFDALAQVPGALTYLTEISYHRYAGVSLANLQKIGQRAIQHGLNTAMLEHIGSDYRDLHQDLEVGRNSAWQQFTLAFCLAQDDGSAYYLVGGNPPVVEASRTRFLKHYFHYIHAGARRIGAQTTDQTFAPLAFTNPGGDQVVVVKADRGGSVTVAGLAPGRYRTSYTTASDSNVESQDVIVGAGESLQASIPAAGVLTVFTVPAMSTTTTMPATTTSTTTTTTTSMSPTTTTMPVATCADPDGDGVTVSDALFVLQAAVGIRSCAACVCDADGSGKVSATDALVVLRVAVGAPVSLSCPPCA
;
A
#
# COMPACT_ATOMS: atom_id res chain seq x y z
N MET A 1 10.13 12.69 -12.44
CA MET A 1 9.27 13.03 -11.29
C MET A 1 8.70 14.43 -11.37
N ILE A 2 7.46 14.59 -10.94
CA ILE A 2 6.83 15.89 -10.70
C ILE A 2 7.52 16.49 -9.46
N ASP A 3 8.14 17.66 -9.59
CA ASP A 3 8.58 18.43 -8.44
C ASP A 3 7.33 18.87 -7.67
N PRO A 4 7.13 18.46 -6.40
CA PRO A 4 5.97 18.85 -5.60
C PRO A 4 5.75 20.38 -5.55
N ARG A 5 6.80 21.17 -5.80
CA ARG A 5 6.76 22.64 -5.79
C ARG A 5 6.08 23.27 -7.01
N LEU A 6 5.86 22.54 -8.09
CA LEU A 6 5.39 23.11 -9.37
C LEU A 6 3.86 23.08 -9.57
N LEU A 7 3.10 22.41 -8.69
CA LEU A 7 1.62 22.43 -8.74
C LEU A 7 0.98 23.71 -8.17
N LEU A 8 1.78 24.63 -7.61
CA LEU A 8 1.28 25.86 -6.98
C LEU A 8 1.31 27.12 -7.86
N ASN A 9 1.66 27.03 -9.14
CA ASN A 9 1.95 28.24 -9.93
C ASN A 9 1.21 28.33 -11.28
N ARG A 10 -0.13 28.25 -11.27
CA ARG A 10 -0.98 28.80 -12.35
C ARG A 10 -2.34 29.28 -11.81
N SER A 11 -2.38 30.52 -11.33
CA SER A 11 -3.63 31.29 -11.24
C SER A 11 -3.39 32.68 -11.81
N HIS A 12 -3.66 32.85 -13.11
CA HIS A 12 -3.76 34.15 -13.73
C HIS A 12 -5.18 34.72 -13.60
N LEU A 13 -5.24 35.90 -12.99
CA LEU A 13 -6.02 37.07 -13.38
C LEU A 13 -7.55 36.90 -13.51
N CYS A 14 -8.25 37.28 -12.43
CA CYS A 14 -9.51 38.01 -12.57
C CYS A 14 -9.54 39.17 -11.57
N THR A 15 -9.36 40.38 -12.08
CA THR A 15 -9.40 41.65 -11.35
C THR A 15 -10.85 42.02 -11.02
N PHE A 16 -11.16 42.19 -9.74
CA PHE A 16 -12.29 43.02 -9.31
C PHE A 16 -11.81 44.09 -8.34
N ARG A 17 -12.02 45.35 -8.74
CA ARG A 17 -11.74 46.56 -7.96
C ARG A 17 -12.70 46.66 -6.78
N VAL A 18 -12.18 46.91 -5.58
CA VAL A 18 -12.92 47.66 -4.54
C VAL A 18 -11.98 48.69 -3.93
N ALA A 19 -12.45 49.93 -3.93
CA ALA A 19 -11.72 51.13 -3.56
C ALA A 19 -11.45 51.22 -2.05
N ALA A 20 -10.30 51.80 -1.74
CA ALA A 20 -9.82 52.14 -0.42
C ALA A 20 -10.64 53.25 0.24
N TRP A 21 -10.72 53.24 1.58
CA TRP A 21 -10.69 54.45 2.39
C TRP A 21 -10.16 54.15 3.80
N PHE A 22 -9.04 54.77 4.15
CA PHE A 22 -8.50 54.94 5.50
C PHE A 22 -8.45 56.45 5.75
N PRO A 23 -8.50 56.90 7.02
CA PRO A 23 -7.23 57.36 7.57
C PRO A 23 -6.98 56.98 9.04
N ARG A 24 -5.70 56.75 9.33
CA ARG A 24 -5.07 56.69 10.66
C ARG A 24 -4.98 58.08 11.27
N ILE A 25 -5.11 58.22 12.60
CA ILE A 25 -4.33 59.19 13.40
C ILE A 25 -3.90 58.55 14.74
N LEU A 26 -2.68 58.90 15.13
CA LEU A 26 -1.81 58.38 16.18
C LEU A 26 -2.08 58.88 17.62
N SER A 27 -1.82 57.97 18.57
CA SER A 27 -1.00 58.07 19.81
C SER A 27 -1.18 59.18 20.88
N ARG A 28 -1.22 58.73 22.16
CA ARG A 28 -0.39 59.10 23.35
C ARG A 28 -1.25 59.08 24.64
N HIS A 29 -1.03 58.13 25.56
CA HIS A 29 -0.22 58.18 26.79
C HIS A 29 -0.81 58.95 28.00
N ALA A 30 -0.94 58.22 29.12
CA ALA A 30 -0.62 58.57 30.53
C ALA A 30 -1.76 58.73 31.57
N ARG A 31 -1.82 57.73 32.46
CA ARG A 31 -1.92 57.70 33.96
C ARG A 31 -2.67 58.81 34.72
N CYS A 32 -3.60 58.44 35.62
CA CYS A 32 -3.45 58.48 37.11
C CYS A 32 -4.79 58.34 37.88
N ALA A 33 -4.82 57.36 38.80
CA ALA A 33 -5.24 57.36 40.21
C ALA A 33 -6.56 58.00 40.74
N CYS A 34 -7.29 57.17 41.53
CA CYS A 34 -7.75 57.37 42.93
C CYS A 34 -9.26 57.43 43.29
N LEU A 35 -9.63 56.45 44.14
CA LEU A 35 -10.37 56.52 45.44
C LEU A 35 -11.92 56.46 45.53
N GLY A 36 -12.37 55.63 46.50
CA GLY A 36 -13.67 55.63 47.20
C GLY A 36 -14.61 54.48 46.82
N THR A 37 -15.34 53.76 47.67
CA THR A 37 -15.54 53.77 49.14
C THR A 37 -16.21 52.43 49.52
N VAL A 38 -15.98 51.94 50.75
CA VAL A 38 -16.55 50.70 51.33
C VAL A 38 -17.95 50.97 51.92
N ALA A 39 -18.94 50.08 51.70
CA ALA A 39 -20.06 49.84 52.64
C ALA A 39 -20.90 48.58 52.30
N ILE A 40 -20.72 47.56 53.15
CA ILE A 40 -21.63 46.56 53.75
C ILE A 40 -23.12 46.57 53.31
N ALA A 41 -23.62 45.39 52.88
CA ALA A 41 -24.95 44.85 53.27
C ALA A 41 -25.05 43.34 52.93
N LEU A 42 -24.83 42.48 53.94
CA LEU A 42 -25.35 41.11 53.99
C LEU A 42 -26.85 41.18 54.26
N LEU A 43 -27.70 40.46 53.48
CA LEU A 43 -28.94 39.80 53.94
C LEU A 43 -29.71 39.15 52.76
N TRP A 44 -29.96 37.84 52.89
CA TRP A 44 -30.96 36.96 52.22
C TRP A 44 -30.81 36.63 50.73
N ALA A 45 -30.26 35.44 50.46
CA ALA A 45 -30.71 34.57 49.37
C ALA A 45 -30.47 33.08 49.74
N ALA A 46 -31.24 32.58 50.70
CA ALA A 46 -31.51 31.15 50.78
C ALA A 46 -32.59 30.85 49.74
N GLY A 47 -32.22 30.24 48.61
CA GLY A 47 -33.18 29.86 47.59
C GLY A 47 -32.55 29.57 46.24
N SER A 48 -32.51 28.29 45.88
CA SER A 48 -32.18 27.76 44.55
C SER A 48 -30.71 27.64 44.20
N CYS A 49 -30.00 26.78 44.93
CA CYS A 49 -28.95 25.99 44.29
C CYS A 49 -29.66 25.07 43.28
N ARG A 50 -29.94 25.57 42.07
CA ARG A 50 -30.21 24.68 40.94
C ARG A 50 -28.90 23.94 40.73
N ALA A 51 -28.83 22.73 41.25
CA ALA A 51 -27.94 21.73 40.68
C ALA A 51 -28.20 21.78 39.17
N ALA A 52 -27.27 22.36 38.42
CA ALA A 52 -27.21 22.12 36.99
C ALA A 52 -27.04 20.61 36.90
N GLY A 53 -28.15 19.90 36.70
CA GLY A 53 -28.11 18.49 36.45
C GLY A 53 -27.16 18.31 35.28
N MET A 54 -25.97 17.78 35.55
CA MET A 54 -25.14 17.21 34.50
C MET A 54 -26.05 16.18 33.84
N ARG A 55 -26.64 16.56 32.70
CA ARG A 55 -27.19 15.58 31.78
C ARG A 55 -25.99 14.71 31.43
N LEU A 56 -25.95 13.52 32.00
CA LEU A 56 -25.14 12.44 31.47
C LEU A 56 -25.62 12.27 30.03
N GLU A 57 -24.85 12.77 29.07
CA GLU A 57 -25.09 12.43 27.68
C GLU A 57 -25.06 10.90 27.59
N PRO A 58 -26.02 10.29 26.85
CA PRO A 58 -26.00 8.85 26.68
C PRO A 58 -24.63 8.42 26.14
N PRO A 59 -24.09 7.28 26.59
CA PRO A 59 -22.80 6.81 26.11
C PRO A 59 -22.84 6.64 24.60
N VAL A 60 -21.78 7.05 23.90
CA VAL A 60 -21.66 6.80 22.45
C VAL A 60 -21.47 5.31 22.25
N VAL A 61 -22.35 4.68 21.49
CA VAL A 61 -22.30 3.24 21.20
C VAL A 61 -21.98 3.04 19.72
N ILE A 62 -20.95 2.23 19.48
CA ILE A 62 -20.58 1.71 18.17
C ILE A 62 -21.01 0.25 18.12
N SER A 63 -21.82 -0.12 17.14
CA SER A 63 -22.30 -1.50 16.93
C SER A 63 -21.67 -2.08 15.67
N VAL A 64 -20.93 -3.18 15.82
CA VAL A 64 -20.36 -3.96 14.71
C VAL A 64 -21.34 -5.04 14.26
N ASP A 65 -21.50 -5.20 12.95
CA ASP A 65 -22.39 -6.17 12.31
C ASP A 65 -21.66 -6.93 11.19
N GLU A 66 -21.19 -8.13 11.50
CA GLU A 66 -20.50 -9.01 10.54
C GLU A 66 -21.40 -9.54 9.42
N SER A 67 -22.73 -9.48 9.58
CA SER A 67 -23.66 -9.92 8.54
C SER A 67 -23.70 -8.96 7.35
N GLN A 68 -23.32 -7.70 7.57
CA GLN A 68 -23.15 -6.71 6.53
C GLN A 68 -21.72 -6.72 6.02
N VAL A 69 -21.54 -6.97 4.73
CA VAL A 69 -20.23 -7.11 4.09
C VAL A 69 -20.15 -6.16 2.91
N PHE A 70 -19.05 -5.42 2.81
CA PHE A 70 -18.80 -4.44 1.77
C PHE A 70 -17.63 -4.87 0.88
N GLN A 71 -16.73 -3.94 0.53
CA GLN A 71 -15.56 -4.22 -0.30
C GLN A 71 -14.48 -5.02 0.45
N THR A 72 -13.57 -5.63 -0.30
CA THR A 72 -12.35 -6.26 0.21
C THR A 72 -11.16 -5.37 -0.09
N ILE A 73 -10.30 -5.10 0.89
CA ILE A 73 -9.10 -4.28 0.72
C ILE A 73 -8.08 -5.02 -0.14
N THR A 74 -7.68 -4.43 -1.26
CA THR A 74 -6.62 -4.94 -2.14
C THR A 74 -5.24 -4.48 -1.71
N GLY A 75 -5.12 -3.30 -1.08
CA GLY A 75 -3.88 -2.88 -0.44
C GLY A 75 -3.76 -1.40 -0.13
N TRP A 76 -2.72 -1.07 0.63
CA TRP A 76 -2.33 0.30 0.95
C TRP A 76 -1.12 0.67 0.12
N GLU A 77 -1.30 1.70 -0.70
CA GLU A 77 -0.42 1.99 -1.81
C GLU A 77 0.43 3.23 -1.54
N ALA A 78 1.58 3.29 -2.19
CA ALA A 78 2.36 4.50 -2.42
C ALA A 78 2.94 4.42 -3.83
N THR A 79 3.20 5.58 -4.44
CA THR A 79 4.12 5.64 -5.57
C THR A 79 5.50 5.19 -5.11
N PHE A 80 6.21 4.42 -5.94
CA PHE A 80 7.52 3.82 -5.64
C PHE A 80 8.62 4.85 -5.27
N GLU A 81 8.37 6.14 -5.42
CA GLU A 81 9.33 7.20 -5.14
C GLU A 81 9.71 7.27 -3.66
N ALA A 82 11.00 7.10 -3.40
CA ALA A 82 11.61 6.99 -2.08
C ALA A 82 12.83 7.93 -1.90
N GLY A 83 13.03 8.90 -2.79
CA GLY A 83 14.19 9.78 -2.87
C GLY A 83 15.40 9.14 -3.57
N GLN A 84 15.21 8.00 -4.26
CA GLN A 84 16.30 7.21 -4.82
C GLN A 84 17.06 7.92 -5.94
N GLU A 85 16.43 8.86 -6.65
CA GLU A 85 17.07 9.61 -7.74
C GLU A 85 17.56 11.00 -7.30
N GLU A 86 16.77 11.75 -6.52
CA GLU A 86 17.06 13.16 -6.19
C GLU A 86 17.68 13.38 -4.83
N CYS A 87 17.46 12.48 -3.88
CA CYS A 87 17.84 12.73 -2.49
C CYS A 87 19.21 12.15 -2.20
N SER A 88 20.08 12.98 -1.63
CA SER A 88 21.42 12.55 -1.22
C SER A 88 21.34 11.47 -0.15
N GLY A 89 22.20 10.45 -0.26
CA GLY A 89 22.34 9.43 0.77
C GLY A 89 21.26 8.37 0.78
N PHE A 90 20.57 8.10 -0.35
CA PHE A 90 19.59 7.02 -0.43
C PHE A 90 20.07 5.70 0.19
N ASP A 91 21.28 5.26 -0.19
CA ASP A 91 21.84 3.99 0.30
C ASP A 91 22.07 3.98 1.83
N SER A 92 22.15 5.14 2.49
CA SER A 92 22.31 5.21 3.95
C SER A 92 21.00 5.15 4.74
N TYR A 93 19.85 5.48 4.11
CA TYR A 93 18.55 5.47 4.79
C TYR A 93 17.56 4.44 4.22
N ALA A 94 17.79 3.88 3.04
CA ALA A 94 16.83 3.02 2.34
C ALA A 94 16.41 1.81 3.18
N ALA A 95 17.34 1.15 3.86
CA ALA A 95 17.01 -0.02 4.68
C ALA A 95 16.06 0.34 5.84
N GLU A 96 16.38 1.40 6.59
CA GLU A 96 15.51 1.89 7.67
C GLU A 96 14.15 2.36 7.14
N LEU A 97 14.14 3.07 6.00
CA LEU A 97 12.92 3.52 5.36
C LEU A 97 12.01 2.33 5.04
N PHE A 98 12.53 1.30 4.38
CA PHE A 98 11.75 0.15 3.96
C PHE A 98 11.26 -0.71 5.12
N ASP A 99 12.04 -0.80 6.21
CA ASP A 99 11.59 -1.43 7.45
C ASP A 99 10.37 -0.70 8.04
N ARG A 100 10.42 0.64 8.09
CA ARG A 100 9.30 1.47 8.58
C ARG A 100 8.09 1.43 7.64
N VAL A 101 8.31 1.51 6.33
CA VAL A 101 7.25 1.47 5.31
C VAL A 101 6.44 0.17 5.41
N VAL A 102 7.11 -0.98 5.56
CA VAL A 102 6.46 -2.29 5.61
C VAL A 102 5.98 -2.65 7.01
N GLY A 103 6.85 -2.54 8.01
CA GLY A 103 6.60 -2.99 9.37
C GLY A 103 5.74 -2.01 10.17
N ASP A 104 6.05 -0.72 10.10
CA ASP A 104 5.34 0.28 10.89
C ASP A 104 4.10 0.78 10.17
N LEU A 105 4.25 1.32 8.96
CA LEU A 105 3.13 1.93 8.23
C LEU A 105 2.18 0.88 7.66
N GLY A 106 2.70 -0.21 7.08
CA GLY A 106 1.88 -1.31 6.55
C GLY A 106 1.64 -1.28 5.04
N ILE A 107 2.46 -0.53 4.29
CA ILE A 107 2.41 -0.52 2.82
C ILE A 107 2.60 -1.94 2.29
N ASN A 108 1.70 -2.34 1.39
CA ASN A 108 1.69 -3.67 0.78
C ASN A 108 1.31 -3.64 -0.71
N ARG A 109 1.24 -2.43 -1.26
CA ARG A 109 0.98 -2.17 -2.66
C ARG A 109 1.90 -1.03 -3.12
N LEU A 110 2.51 -1.16 -4.29
CA LEU A 110 3.34 -0.10 -4.88
C LEU A 110 2.85 0.22 -6.29
N ARG A 111 2.71 1.52 -6.56
CA ARG A 111 2.48 2.05 -7.88
C ARG A 111 3.83 2.41 -8.51
N VAL A 112 4.23 1.65 -9.53
CA VAL A 112 5.53 1.78 -10.19
C VAL A 112 5.31 2.48 -11.52
N GLN A 113 6.12 3.48 -11.84
CA GLN A 113 5.97 4.24 -13.08
C GLN A 113 6.71 3.55 -14.22
N ILE A 114 6.08 3.53 -15.39
CA ILE A 114 6.77 3.39 -16.67
C ILE A 114 6.39 4.55 -17.58
N ASN A 115 7.39 5.22 -18.14
CA ASN A 115 7.18 6.35 -19.04
C ASN A 115 6.97 5.86 -20.47
N SER A 116 6.13 6.55 -21.25
CA SER A 116 5.92 6.23 -22.66
C SER A 116 7.21 6.24 -23.49
N GLY A 117 8.15 7.13 -23.19
CA GLY A 117 9.44 7.18 -23.89
C GLY A 117 10.41 6.05 -23.55
N ALA A 118 9.96 5.02 -22.82
CA ALA A 118 10.67 3.73 -22.80
C ALA A 118 10.58 3.03 -24.16
N GLU A 119 9.62 3.36 -25.02
CA GLU A 119 9.67 3.00 -26.44
C GLU A 119 10.50 4.04 -27.20
N ASN A 120 11.78 3.74 -27.33
CA ASN A 120 12.74 4.63 -27.97
C ASN A 120 14.00 3.86 -28.40
N GLN A 121 14.62 4.30 -29.49
CA GLN A 121 15.93 3.78 -29.91
C GLN A 121 17.07 4.24 -28.97
N THR A 122 16.84 5.28 -28.17
CA THR A 122 17.85 5.85 -27.26
C THR A 122 17.38 5.78 -25.81
N ASP A 123 18.22 5.18 -24.96
CA ASP A 123 18.03 5.20 -23.51
C ASP A 123 18.43 6.56 -22.92
N TYR A 124 17.53 7.54 -23.04
CA TYR A 124 17.75 8.88 -22.49
C TYR A 124 17.89 8.89 -20.96
N TRP A 125 17.37 7.87 -20.26
CA TRP A 125 17.62 7.74 -18.82
C TRP A 125 19.10 7.46 -18.57
N MET A 126 19.67 6.46 -19.24
CA MET A 126 21.08 6.13 -19.11
C MET A 126 22.00 7.24 -19.60
N GLU A 127 21.64 7.96 -20.68
CA GLU A 127 22.40 9.13 -21.11
C GLU A 127 22.45 10.22 -20.03
N MET A 128 21.33 10.48 -19.36
CA MET A 128 21.28 11.43 -18.24
C MET A 128 22.10 10.94 -17.05
N ARG A 129 21.99 9.66 -16.69
CA ARG A 129 22.77 9.05 -15.60
C ARG A 129 24.28 9.06 -15.85
N GLN A 130 24.69 8.99 -17.11
CA GLN A 130 26.09 9.09 -17.55
C GLN A 130 26.55 10.55 -17.72
N GLY A 131 25.69 11.54 -17.52
CA GLY A 131 25.99 12.96 -17.70
C GLY A 131 26.18 13.40 -19.16
N LYS A 132 25.72 12.59 -20.13
CA LYS A 132 25.75 12.93 -21.56
C LYS A 132 24.72 14.00 -21.91
N ILE A 133 23.56 13.94 -21.26
CA ILE A 133 22.52 14.96 -21.33
C ILE A 133 22.19 15.45 -19.92
N ASP A 134 21.69 16.68 -19.81
CA ASP A 134 21.23 17.20 -18.54
C ASP A 134 19.81 16.71 -18.20
N ARG A 135 19.42 16.92 -16.94
CA ARG A 135 18.10 16.51 -16.45
C ARG A 135 16.97 17.23 -17.17
N ALA A 136 17.14 18.49 -17.57
CA ALA A 136 16.12 19.26 -18.27
C ALA A 136 15.83 18.65 -19.65
N THR A 137 16.88 18.24 -20.36
CA THR A 137 16.83 17.55 -21.65
C THR A 137 16.11 16.21 -21.51
N TRP A 138 16.52 15.36 -20.57
CA TRP A 138 15.82 14.10 -20.30
C TRP A 138 14.33 14.32 -20.00
N ARG A 139 13.99 15.34 -19.19
CA ARG A 139 12.59 15.65 -18.87
C ARG A 139 11.74 15.97 -20.10
N GLY A 140 12.32 16.61 -21.12
CA GLY A 140 11.64 16.91 -22.38
C GLY A 140 11.50 15.71 -23.32
N LEU A 141 12.28 14.64 -23.10
CA LEU A 141 12.33 13.47 -23.98
C LEU A 141 11.65 12.23 -23.38
N ARG A 142 11.50 12.15 -22.05
CA ARG A 142 11.02 10.95 -21.35
C ARG A 142 9.63 10.44 -21.76
N TYR A 143 8.81 11.24 -22.44
CA TYR A 143 7.50 10.82 -22.96
C TYR A 143 7.43 10.71 -24.48
N ALA A 144 8.49 11.13 -25.18
CA ALA A 144 8.56 11.05 -26.62
C ALA A 144 8.79 9.59 -27.03
N THR A 145 7.91 9.07 -27.87
CA THR A 145 7.99 7.70 -28.38
C THR A 145 8.66 7.69 -29.75
N VAL A 146 9.36 6.60 -30.06
CA VAL A 146 9.81 6.27 -31.41
C VAL A 146 9.38 4.84 -31.67
N ASN A 147 8.50 4.66 -32.66
CA ASN A 147 8.02 3.34 -33.04
C ASN A 147 9.22 2.43 -33.32
N ASP A 148 9.22 1.24 -32.73
CA ASP A 148 10.32 0.29 -32.80
C ASP A 148 10.55 -0.21 -34.23
N ASN A 149 9.49 -0.54 -34.99
CA ASN A 149 9.61 -1.06 -36.37
C ASN A 149 8.44 -0.79 -37.33
N ALA A 150 7.41 -0.07 -36.90
CA ALA A 150 6.18 0.28 -37.61
C ALA A 150 5.24 -0.91 -37.92
N ASP A 151 5.36 -2.01 -37.20
CA ASP A 151 4.38 -3.11 -37.17
C ASP A 151 4.07 -3.47 -35.71
N PRO A 152 2.87 -3.09 -35.19
CA PRO A 152 2.55 -3.32 -33.78
C PRO A 152 2.54 -4.80 -33.41
N ASN A 153 2.55 -5.72 -34.39
CA ASN A 153 2.49 -7.17 -34.20
C ASN A 153 3.82 -7.86 -33.98
N VAL A 154 4.94 -7.14 -34.08
CA VAL A 154 6.27 -7.70 -33.97
C VAL A 154 7.10 -6.81 -33.07
N ILE A 155 7.50 -7.30 -31.90
CA ILE A 155 8.40 -6.52 -31.03
C ILE A 155 9.82 -6.57 -31.61
N ASP A 156 10.42 -5.41 -31.88
CA ASP A 156 11.87 -5.21 -31.98
C ASP A 156 12.43 -4.86 -30.60
N PRO A 157 13.13 -5.78 -29.91
CA PRO A 157 13.64 -5.54 -28.56
C PRO A 157 14.58 -4.33 -28.45
N ASP A 158 15.28 -3.96 -29.53
CA ASP A 158 16.19 -2.81 -29.54
C ASP A 158 15.44 -1.46 -29.51
N GLY A 159 14.12 -1.48 -29.76
CA GLY A 159 13.24 -0.31 -29.67
C GLY A 159 12.74 0.03 -28.26
N PHE A 160 13.07 -0.78 -27.24
CA PHE A 160 12.60 -0.58 -25.87
C PHE A 160 13.74 -0.40 -24.86
N GLN A 161 13.62 0.61 -24.00
CA GLN A 161 14.62 1.01 -23.01
C GLN A 161 14.02 0.96 -21.59
N PHE A 162 14.38 -0.08 -20.84
CA PHE A 162 13.81 -0.32 -19.51
C PHE A 162 14.71 0.10 -18.34
N ALA A 163 15.84 0.77 -18.58
CA ALA A 163 16.82 1.05 -17.52
C ALA A 163 16.27 1.86 -16.33
N GLN A 164 15.35 2.80 -16.58
CA GLN A 164 14.70 3.53 -15.48
C GLN A 164 13.76 2.64 -14.65
N LEU A 165 12.96 1.81 -15.33
CA LEU A 165 12.06 0.86 -14.68
C LEU A 165 12.88 -0.14 -13.85
N ASP A 166 13.96 -0.64 -14.42
CA ASP A 166 14.89 -1.56 -13.77
C ASP A 166 15.52 -0.96 -12.52
N GLU A 167 16.04 0.27 -12.60
CA GLU A 167 16.60 0.93 -11.43
C GLU A 167 15.56 1.10 -10.32
N SER A 168 14.32 1.44 -10.68
CA SER A 168 13.20 1.57 -9.74
C SER A 168 12.86 0.25 -9.06
N ILE A 169 12.85 -0.84 -9.84
CA ILE A 169 12.58 -2.19 -9.33
C ILE A 169 13.70 -2.65 -8.40
N ASP A 170 14.95 -2.54 -8.84
CA ASP A 170 16.12 -3.03 -8.12
C ASP A 170 16.31 -2.29 -6.79
N ARG A 171 16.11 -0.97 -6.79
CA ARG A 171 16.42 -0.12 -5.63
C ARG A 171 15.26 0.04 -4.65
N VAL A 172 14.02 -0.16 -5.08
CA VAL A 172 12.83 0.06 -4.23
C VAL A 172 11.90 -1.14 -4.18
N VAL A 173 11.43 -1.63 -5.33
CA VAL A 173 10.37 -2.65 -5.38
C VAL A 173 10.84 -3.97 -4.78
N LEU A 174 12.00 -4.49 -5.19
CA LEU A 174 12.53 -5.76 -4.69
C LEU A 174 12.84 -5.72 -3.18
N PRO A 175 13.50 -4.68 -2.63
CA PRO A 175 13.70 -4.57 -1.18
C PRO A 175 12.42 -4.56 -0.35
N ILE A 176 11.34 -3.94 -0.84
CA ILE A 176 10.03 -3.94 -0.16
C ILE A 176 9.34 -5.29 -0.31
N LYS A 177 9.38 -5.89 -1.51
CA LYS A 177 8.84 -7.22 -1.79
C LYS A 177 9.45 -8.28 -0.87
N GLN A 178 10.78 -8.28 -0.72
CA GLN A 178 11.49 -9.22 0.15
C GLN A 178 11.06 -9.11 1.61
N ARG A 179 10.86 -7.89 2.13
CA ARG A 179 10.38 -7.67 3.51
C ARG A 179 8.97 -8.21 3.71
N LEU A 180 8.08 -7.98 2.75
CA LEU A 180 6.73 -8.53 2.80
C LEU A 180 6.75 -10.06 2.76
N GLU A 181 7.56 -10.66 1.89
CA GLU A 181 7.70 -12.12 1.78
C GLU A 181 8.27 -12.75 3.06
N GLN A 182 9.25 -12.11 3.69
CA GLN A 182 9.76 -12.52 5.01
C GLN A 182 8.69 -12.48 6.11
N ALA A 183 7.70 -11.58 5.98
CA ALA A 183 6.54 -11.50 6.85
C ALA A 183 5.38 -12.43 6.40
N GLY A 184 5.58 -13.30 5.41
CA GLY A 184 4.53 -14.17 4.86
C GLY A 184 3.44 -13.41 4.10
N ARG A 185 3.73 -12.18 3.67
CA ARG A 185 2.84 -11.29 2.93
C ARG A 185 3.34 -11.15 1.49
N ARG A 186 2.48 -10.63 0.62
CA ARG A 186 2.80 -10.41 -0.79
C ARG A 186 2.67 -8.93 -1.13
N LEU A 187 3.64 -8.41 -1.89
CA LEU A 187 3.51 -7.10 -2.51
C LEU A 187 2.55 -7.18 -3.70
N PHE A 188 1.61 -6.24 -3.79
CA PHE A 188 0.88 -5.94 -5.01
C PHE A 188 1.64 -4.89 -5.83
N VAL A 189 1.97 -5.17 -7.09
CA VAL A 189 2.63 -4.21 -7.99
C VAL A 189 1.63 -3.70 -9.03
N ASN A 190 1.25 -2.42 -8.90
CA ASN A 190 0.47 -1.68 -9.88
C ASN A 190 1.43 -0.94 -10.82
N LEU A 191 1.57 -1.39 -12.07
CA LEU A 191 2.43 -0.71 -13.03
C LEU A 191 1.63 0.38 -13.76
N ASN A 192 2.02 1.63 -13.57
CA ASN A 192 1.32 2.80 -14.08
C ASN A 192 2.04 3.42 -15.27
N TYR A 193 1.34 3.43 -16.40
CA TYR A 193 1.78 4.06 -17.63
C TYR A 193 1.63 5.59 -17.57
N VAL A 194 2.68 6.32 -17.91
CA VAL A 194 2.72 7.79 -17.83
C VAL A 194 3.14 8.41 -19.15
N ALA A 195 2.32 9.32 -19.66
CA ALA A 195 2.52 10.01 -20.94
C ALA A 195 2.01 11.46 -20.90
N PHE A 196 2.67 12.36 -20.16
CA PHE A 196 2.32 13.79 -20.21
C PHE A 196 2.83 14.45 -21.50
N THR A 197 2.13 14.23 -22.60
CA THR A 197 2.47 14.64 -23.97
C THR A 197 2.77 16.14 -24.10
N GLY A 198 2.10 16.99 -23.32
CA GLY A 198 2.39 18.43 -23.25
C GLY A 198 3.78 18.79 -22.73
N SER A 199 4.54 17.83 -22.17
CA SER A 199 5.94 18.00 -21.76
C SER A 199 6.95 17.53 -22.80
N ILE A 200 6.51 16.95 -23.92
CA ILE A 200 7.38 16.51 -25.01
C ILE A 200 8.01 17.74 -25.67
N ALA A 201 9.34 17.75 -25.77
CA ALA A 201 10.09 18.81 -26.42
C ALA A 201 9.73 18.91 -27.91
N ALA A 202 9.88 20.10 -28.50
CA ALA A 202 9.55 20.34 -29.89
C ALA A 202 10.24 19.33 -30.83
N GLY A 203 9.46 18.67 -31.68
CA GLY A 203 9.92 17.65 -32.62
C GLY A 203 9.82 16.20 -32.10
N GLY A 204 9.52 15.98 -30.82
CA GLY A 204 9.19 14.65 -30.30
C GLY A 204 7.81 14.18 -30.78
N GLN A 205 7.65 12.86 -30.91
CA GLN A 205 6.41 12.21 -31.34
C GLN A 205 5.75 11.46 -30.17
N TYR A 206 4.48 11.14 -30.36
CA TYR A 206 3.69 10.28 -29.49
C TYR A 206 2.82 9.39 -30.37
N ILE A 207 2.88 8.07 -30.17
CA ILE A 207 2.20 7.07 -31.02
C ILE A 207 1.27 6.12 -30.25
N HIS A 208 1.31 6.16 -28.92
CA HIS A 208 0.49 5.27 -28.08
C HIS A 208 -0.97 5.73 -27.96
N ASP A 209 -1.39 6.71 -28.77
CA ASP A 209 -2.81 6.98 -29.07
C ASP A 209 -3.38 6.00 -30.11
N ASP A 210 -2.53 5.15 -30.71
CA ASP A 210 -2.94 3.91 -31.37
C ASP A 210 -3.00 2.74 -30.35
N PRO A 211 -4.18 2.13 -30.12
CA PRO A 211 -4.32 1.00 -29.21
C PRO A 211 -3.44 -0.22 -29.54
N ALA A 212 -3.09 -0.45 -30.81
CA ALA A 212 -2.27 -1.59 -31.21
C ALA A 212 -0.80 -1.40 -30.82
N GLU A 213 -0.25 -0.21 -31.07
CA GLU A 213 1.10 0.19 -30.64
C GLU A 213 1.20 0.21 -29.11
N TYR A 214 0.19 0.78 -28.44
CA TYR A 214 0.11 0.71 -26.98
C TYR A 214 0.14 -0.74 -26.46
N ALA A 215 -0.59 -1.65 -27.10
CA ALA A 215 -0.63 -3.05 -26.70
C ALA A 215 0.72 -3.77 -26.86
N GLU A 216 1.48 -3.39 -27.88
CA GLU A 216 2.86 -3.85 -28.07
C GLU A 216 3.76 -3.38 -26.93
N PHE A 217 3.74 -2.09 -26.61
CA PHE A 217 4.48 -1.52 -25.48
C PHE A 217 4.18 -2.25 -24.16
N VAL A 218 2.90 -2.52 -23.88
CA VAL A 218 2.50 -3.26 -22.67
C VAL A 218 3.08 -4.68 -22.71
N LEU A 219 2.99 -5.39 -23.83
CA LEU A 219 3.53 -6.75 -23.95
C LEU A 219 5.05 -6.77 -23.80
N ALA A 220 5.77 -5.85 -24.46
CA ALA A 220 7.22 -5.72 -24.34
C ALA A 220 7.64 -5.51 -22.88
N THR A 221 6.91 -4.67 -22.15
CA THR A 221 7.12 -4.45 -20.72
C THR A 221 6.90 -5.71 -19.88
N TYR A 222 5.81 -6.46 -20.12
CA TYR A 222 5.54 -7.71 -19.41
C TYR A 222 6.62 -8.76 -19.67
N LEU A 223 7.05 -8.91 -20.93
CA LEU A 223 8.10 -9.84 -21.32
C LEU A 223 9.43 -9.49 -20.67
N HIS A 224 9.79 -8.20 -20.62
CA HIS A 224 11.00 -7.72 -19.95
C HIS A 224 10.98 -8.06 -18.45
N LEU A 225 9.89 -7.76 -17.76
CA LEU A 225 9.76 -8.05 -16.33
C LEU A 225 9.81 -9.55 -16.03
N GLN A 226 9.11 -10.36 -16.83
CA GLN A 226 9.13 -11.81 -16.68
C GLN A 226 10.55 -12.36 -16.94
N SER A 227 11.20 -11.93 -18.01
CA SER A 227 12.55 -12.36 -18.41
C SER A 227 13.59 -12.01 -17.34
N LYS A 228 13.62 -10.75 -16.90
CA LYS A 228 14.66 -10.25 -16.00
C LYS A 228 14.42 -10.61 -14.54
N TYR A 229 13.16 -10.56 -14.09
CA TYR A 229 12.82 -10.67 -12.67
C TYR A 229 11.98 -11.90 -12.31
N GLY A 230 11.49 -12.67 -13.29
CA GLY A 230 10.69 -13.86 -13.07
C GLY A 230 9.26 -13.58 -12.58
N TRP A 231 8.78 -12.33 -12.69
CA TRP A 231 7.42 -11.93 -12.32
C TRP A 231 6.83 -10.91 -13.29
N VAL A 232 5.50 -10.78 -13.28
CA VAL A 232 4.74 -9.77 -14.04
C VAL A 232 3.91 -8.94 -13.06
N PRO A 233 3.54 -7.68 -13.40
CA PRO A 233 2.79 -6.84 -12.47
C PRO A 233 1.42 -7.43 -12.16
N ASP A 234 0.88 -7.09 -10.99
CA ASP A 234 -0.44 -7.55 -10.55
C ASP A 234 -1.58 -6.86 -11.30
N ALA A 235 -1.36 -5.61 -11.70
CA ALA A 235 -2.25 -4.84 -12.53
C ALA A 235 -1.46 -3.82 -13.35
N TRP A 236 -2.06 -3.44 -14.47
CA TRP A 236 -1.60 -2.35 -15.33
C TRP A 236 -2.59 -1.18 -15.25
N GLU A 237 -2.11 -0.04 -14.77
CA GLU A 237 -2.89 1.19 -14.75
C GLU A 237 -2.69 1.95 -16.07
N VAL A 238 -3.79 2.05 -16.82
CA VAL A 238 -3.77 2.26 -18.28
C VAL A 238 -3.11 3.58 -18.67
N ILE A 239 -3.37 4.65 -17.92
CA ILE A 239 -2.81 5.98 -18.17
C ILE A 239 -2.94 6.83 -16.91
N LEU A 240 -1.85 7.48 -16.50
CA LEU A 240 -1.87 8.50 -15.45
C LEU A 240 -2.55 9.78 -15.96
N GLU A 241 -3.59 10.24 -15.25
CA GLU A 241 -4.17 11.57 -15.42
C GLU A 241 -4.57 11.91 -16.87
N PRO A 242 -5.36 11.05 -17.53
CA PRO A 242 -5.70 11.23 -18.95
C PRO A 242 -6.46 12.52 -19.22
N ASP A 243 -7.12 13.11 -18.21
CA ASP A 243 -7.84 14.38 -18.34
C ASP A 243 -6.93 15.63 -18.32
N ASN A 244 -5.61 15.46 -18.25
CA ASN A 244 -4.62 16.51 -18.43
C ASN A 244 -4.02 16.57 -19.85
N ILE A 245 -4.36 15.63 -20.72
CA ILE A 245 -3.82 15.52 -22.09
C ILE A 245 -4.94 15.27 -23.11
N PRO A 246 -4.87 15.82 -24.34
CA PRO A 246 -5.96 15.71 -25.31
C PRO A 246 -6.05 14.35 -26.00
N GLU A 247 -4.97 13.57 -26.03
CA GLU A 247 -4.92 12.29 -26.76
C GLU A 247 -5.79 11.21 -26.11
N TRP A 248 -5.94 11.24 -24.78
CA TRP A 248 -6.63 10.20 -24.02
C TRP A 248 -8.05 10.61 -23.62
N ASN A 249 -8.99 9.68 -23.83
CA ASN A 249 -10.36 9.77 -23.33
C ASN A 249 -10.85 8.38 -22.91
N GLY A 250 -12.02 8.30 -22.28
CA GLY A 250 -12.57 7.01 -21.81
C GLY A 250 -12.72 5.95 -22.90
N THR A 251 -13.12 6.32 -24.11
CA THR A 251 -13.23 5.37 -25.24
C THR A 251 -11.86 4.81 -25.62
N LEU A 252 -10.83 5.67 -25.74
CA LEU A 252 -9.48 5.22 -26.07
C LEU A 252 -8.90 4.31 -24.98
N ILE A 253 -9.13 4.63 -23.69
CA ILE A 253 -8.76 3.75 -22.57
C ILE A 253 -9.40 2.37 -22.74
N GLY A 254 -10.69 2.30 -23.08
CA GLY A 254 -11.38 1.03 -23.32
C GLY A 254 -10.77 0.25 -24.50
N GLN A 255 -10.40 0.92 -25.59
CA GLN A 255 -9.76 0.31 -26.75
C GLN A 255 -8.36 -0.22 -26.42
N ALA A 256 -7.57 0.56 -25.70
CA ALA A 256 -6.23 0.20 -25.23
C ALA A 256 -6.26 -1.05 -24.32
N ILE A 257 -7.23 -1.13 -23.39
CA ILE A 257 -7.45 -2.31 -22.55
C ILE A 257 -7.69 -3.55 -23.42
N VAL A 258 -8.60 -3.47 -24.41
CA VAL A 258 -8.95 -4.62 -25.24
C VAL A 258 -7.76 -5.09 -26.08
N ALA A 259 -7.03 -4.15 -26.70
CA ALA A 259 -5.86 -4.46 -27.51
C ALA A 259 -4.73 -5.09 -26.66
N ALA A 260 -4.38 -4.46 -25.54
CA ALA A 260 -3.35 -4.96 -24.63
C ALA A 260 -3.75 -6.32 -24.02
N ALA A 261 -5.01 -6.48 -23.61
CA ALA A 261 -5.49 -7.73 -23.06
C ALA A 261 -5.41 -8.89 -24.06
N ALA A 262 -5.74 -8.64 -25.34
CA ALA A 262 -5.63 -9.64 -26.38
C ALA A 262 -4.18 -10.12 -26.56
N ARG A 263 -3.22 -9.19 -26.61
CA ARG A 263 -1.78 -9.51 -26.73
C ARG A 263 -1.24 -10.24 -25.52
N LEU A 264 -1.55 -9.76 -24.32
CA LEU A 264 -1.10 -10.40 -23.09
C LEU A 264 -1.68 -11.81 -22.94
N THR A 265 -2.97 -12.00 -23.26
CA THR A 265 -3.61 -13.33 -23.23
C THR A 265 -2.99 -14.27 -24.27
N GLN A 266 -2.72 -13.78 -25.49
CA GLN A 266 -2.03 -14.56 -26.52
C GLN A 266 -0.63 -15.00 -26.09
N ALA A 267 0.07 -14.16 -25.33
CA ALA A 267 1.37 -14.47 -24.72
C ALA A 267 1.28 -15.34 -23.44
N GLY A 268 0.08 -15.74 -23.01
CA GLY A 268 -0.14 -16.62 -21.86
C GLY A 268 -0.27 -15.92 -20.51
N PHE A 269 -0.39 -14.59 -20.49
CA PHE A 269 -0.62 -13.81 -19.27
C PHE A 269 -2.10 -13.69 -18.92
N GLN A 270 -2.39 -13.31 -17.67
CA GLN A 270 -3.74 -13.02 -17.17
C GLN A 270 -3.84 -11.54 -16.78
N PRO A 271 -4.11 -10.65 -17.74
CA PRO A 271 -4.00 -9.22 -17.52
C PRO A 271 -5.16 -8.69 -16.67
N LYS A 272 -4.83 -7.71 -15.82
CA LYS A 272 -5.78 -6.94 -15.01
C LYS A 272 -5.48 -5.46 -15.18
N PHE A 273 -6.52 -4.66 -15.34
CA PHE A 273 -6.38 -3.23 -15.59
C PHE A 273 -7.04 -2.36 -14.53
N ILE A 274 -6.44 -1.20 -14.33
CA ILE A 274 -6.93 -0.12 -13.46
C ILE A 274 -7.09 1.13 -14.32
N ALA A 275 -8.25 1.78 -14.22
CA ALA A 275 -8.61 2.95 -15.00
C ALA A 275 -9.79 3.70 -14.37
N PRO A 276 -10.04 4.99 -14.68
CA PRO A 276 -9.31 5.85 -15.61
C PRO A 276 -8.19 6.69 -14.99
N SER A 277 -8.03 6.70 -13.66
CA SER A 277 -6.99 7.48 -12.97
C SER A 277 -6.98 8.97 -13.30
N THR A 278 -8.17 9.55 -13.42
CA THR A 278 -8.35 10.98 -13.70
C THR A 278 -7.87 11.84 -12.54
N THR A 279 -7.18 12.95 -12.85
CA THR A 279 -6.79 14.02 -11.91
C THR A 279 -8.00 14.59 -11.19
N ASN A 280 -9.08 14.81 -11.94
CA ASN A 280 -10.32 15.37 -11.44
C ASN A 280 -11.31 14.26 -11.10
N MET A 281 -11.70 14.12 -9.84
CA MET A 281 -12.68 13.13 -9.38
C MET A 281 -14.01 13.21 -10.16
N GLY A 282 -14.42 14.42 -10.57
CA GLY A 282 -15.64 14.63 -11.35
C GLY A 282 -15.62 13.99 -12.74
N ASN A 283 -14.43 13.71 -13.27
CA ASN A 283 -14.24 13.08 -14.58
C ASN A 283 -14.20 11.55 -14.52
N ALA A 284 -14.01 10.95 -13.33
CA ALA A 284 -13.86 9.50 -13.18
C ALA A 284 -15.05 8.72 -13.76
N VAL A 285 -16.29 9.12 -13.43
CA VAL A 285 -17.50 8.44 -13.94
C VAL A 285 -17.72 8.69 -15.43
N PRO A 286 -17.64 9.92 -15.97
CA PRO A 286 -17.70 10.13 -17.42
C PRO A 286 -16.68 9.32 -18.22
N TYR A 287 -15.43 9.25 -17.78
CA TYR A 287 -14.40 8.44 -18.42
C TYR A 287 -14.71 6.96 -18.33
N PHE A 288 -15.10 6.47 -17.14
CA PHE A 288 -15.52 5.10 -16.95
C PHE A 288 -16.71 4.73 -17.85
N ASP A 289 -17.78 5.54 -17.87
CA ASP A 289 -18.98 5.24 -18.63
C ASP A 289 -18.67 5.13 -20.14
N ALA A 290 -17.74 5.94 -20.67
CA ALA A 290 -17.25 5.85 -22.05
C ALA A 290 -16.38 4.61 -22.30
N LEU A 291 -15.46 4.28 -21.38
CA LEU A 291 -14.67 3.04 -21.43
C LEU A 291 -15.58 1.80 -21.45
N ALA A 292 -16.64 1.82 -20.65
CA ALA A 292 -17.56 0.72 -20.48
C ALA A 292 -18.39 0.43 -21.74
N GLN A 293 -18.49 1.39 -22.67
CA GLN A 293 -19.13 1.17 -23.97
C GLN A 293 -18.25 0.39 -24.95
N VAL A 294 -16.94 0.27 -24.70
CA VAL A 294 -16.03 -0.48 -25.57
C VAL A 294 -16.21 -1.99 -25.31
N PRO A 295 -16.65 -2.78 -26.32
CA PRO A 295 -16.88 -4.21 -26.12
C PRO A 295 -15.62 -4.93 -25.64
N GLY A 296 -15.75 -5.68 -24.54
CA GLY A 296 -14.65 -6.46 -23.96
C GLY A 296 -13.84 -5.72 -22.88
N ALA A 297 -13.87 -4.38 -22.82
CA ALA A 297 -13.03 -3.61 -21.89
C ALA A 297 -13.27 -3.97 -20.41
N LEU A 298 -14.55 -4.09 -20.01
CA LEU A 298 -14.91 -4.44 -18.63
C LEU A 298 -14.52 -5.87 -18.21
N THR A 299 -14.14 -6.75 -19.16
CA THR A 299 -13.75 -8.13 -18.84
C THR A 299 -12.45 -8.17 -18.05
N TYR A 300 -11.55 -7.21 -18.28
CA TYR A 300 -10.21 -7.18 -17.70
C TYR A 300 -10.03 -6.04 -16.68
N LEU A 301 -11.00 -5.13 -16.57
CA LEU A 301 -10.96 -4.04 -15.60
C LEU A 301 -11.24 -4.59 -14.20
N THR A 302 -10.41 -4.22 -13.22
CA THR A 302 -10.58 -4.67 -11.83
C THR A 302 -10.89 -3.54 -10.86
N GLU A 303 -10.43 -2.32 -11.15
CA GLU A 303 -10.61 -1.17 -10.25
C GLU A 303 -10.96 0.10 -11.04
N ILE A 304 -11.95 0.86 -10.54
CA ILE A 304 -12.24 2.23 -10.95
C ILE A 304 -11.34 3.17 -10.13
N SER A 305 -10.34 3.76 -10.76
CA SER A 305 -9.38 4.65 -10.11
C SER A 305 -9.66 6.14 -10.35
N TYR A 306 -9.34 6.98 -9.36
CA TYR A 306 -9.49 8.44 -9.45
C TYR A 306 -8.52 9.16 -8.51
N HIS A 307 -8.26 10.44 -8.77
CA HIS A 307 -7.50 11.34 -7.90
C HIS A 307 -8.41 12.42 -7.30
N ARG A 308 -7.90 13.20 -6.33
CA ARG A 308 -8.69 14.21 -5.60
C ARG A 308 -8.25 15.66 -5.86
N TYR A 309 -7.44 15.94 -6.89
CA TYR A 309 -6.94 17.30 -7.14
C TYR A 309 -8.03 18.30 -7.56
N ALA A 310 -9.14 17.81 -8.15
CA ALA A 310 -10.27 18.64 -8.54
C ALA A 310 -11.60 17.86 -8.51
N GLY A 311 -12.72 18.59 -8.56
CA GLY A 311 -14.07 18.01 -8.63
C GLY A 311 -14.47 17.14 -7.44
N VAL A 312 -13.79 17.27 -6.30
CA VAL A 312 -14.08 16.53 -5.08
C VAL A 312 -15.47 16.91 -4.57
N SER A 313 -16.36 15.93 -4.49
CA SER A 313 -17.65 16.09 -3.83
C SER A 313 -18.19 14.75 -3.37
N LEU A 314 -19.02 14.77 -2.33
CA LEU A 314 -19.71 13.57 -1.87
C LEU A 314 -20.55 12.93 -2.99
N ALA A 315 -21.18 13.75 -3.82
CA ALA A 315 -22.00 13.28 -4.93
C ALA A 315 -21.17 12.53 -6.00
N ASN A 316 -19.98 13.02 -6.33
CA ASN A 316 -19.10 12.32 -7.28
C ASN A 316 -18.57 11.01 -6.69
N LEU A 317 -18.15 11.03 -5.43
CA LEU A 317 -17.68 9.84 -4.73
C LEU A 317 -18.77 8.76 -4.61
N GLN A 318 -20.01 9.15 -4.31
CA GLN A 318 -21.16 8.24 -4.31
C GLN A 318 -21.41 7.60 -5.67
N LYS A 319 -21.31 8.38 -6.77
CA LYS A 319 -21.47 7.84 -8.12
C LYS A 319 -20.37 6.83 -8.47
N ILE A 320 -19.13 7.10 -8.09
CA ILE A 320 -18.00 6.17 -8.27
C ILE A 320 -18.31 4.84 -7.55
N GLY A 321 -18.67 4.89 -6.26
CA GLY A 321 -19.04 3.69 -5.49
C GLY A 321 -20.25 2.95 -6.07
N GLN A 322 -21.25 3.66 -6.61
CA GLN A 322 -22.41 3.06 -7.28
C GLN A 322 -22.02 2.32 -8.57
N ARG A 323 -21.13 2.89 -9.40
CA ARG A 323 -20.62 2.21 -10.60
C ARG A 323 -19.84 0.95 -10.24
N ALA A 324 -19.02 1.02 -9.20
CA ALA A 324 -18.28 -0.14 -8.70
C ALA A 324 -19.21 -1.29 -8.33
N ILE A 325 -20.28 -1.02 -7.56
CA ILE A 325 -21.30 -2.01 -7.21
C ILE A 325 -22.01 -2.53 -8.46
N GLN A 326 -22.42 -1.64 -9.37
CA GLN A 326 -23.16 -2.00 -10.59
C GLN A 326 -22.37 -2.97 -11.47
N HIS A 327 -21.05 -2.80 -11.54
CA HIS A 327 -20.19 -3.57 -12.42
C HIS A 327 -19.36 -4.65 -11.72
N GLY A 328 -19.51 -4.81 -10.39
CA GLY A 328 -18.72 -5.78 -9.61
C GLY A 328 -17.23 -5.45 -9.56
N LEU A 329 -16.88 -4.16 -9.58
CA LEU A 329 -15.50 -3.66 -9.58
C LEU A 329 -15.12 -3.13 -8.20
N ASN A 330 -13.81 -3.05 -7.96
CA ASN A 330 -13.26 -2.29 -6.85
C ASN A 330 -13.15 -0.80 -7.22
N THR A 331 -12.85 0.04 -6.23
CA THR A 331 -12.49 1.45 -6.41
C THR A 331 -11.18 1.76 -5.71
N ALA A 332 -10.48 2.76 -6.21
CA ALA A 332 -9.23 3.19 -5.59
C ALA A 332 -8.96 4.69 -5.79
N MET A 333 -8.53 5.37 -4.73
CA MET A 333 -8.03 6.73 -4.80
C MET A 333 -6.51 6.63 -4.88
N LEU A 334 -5.96 6.87 -6.06
CA LEU A 334 -4.58 6.48 -6.37
C LEU A 334 -3.60 7.65 -6.46
N GLU A 335 -4.03 8.87 -6.11
CA GLU A 335 -3.14 10.02 -6.01
C GLU A 335 -3.84 11.24 -5.41
N HIS A 336 -3.27 11.83 -4.36
CA HIS A 336 -3.55 13.19 -3.93
C HIS A 336 -2.52 13.68 -2.90
N ILE A 337 -1.77 14.73 -3.24
CA ILE A 337 -0.92 15.43 -2.29
C ILE A 337 -1.78 16.07 -1.19
N GLY A 338 -1.42 15.85 0.06
CA GLY A 338 -2.04 16.48 1.22
C GLY A 338 -3.28 15.77 1.75
N SER A 339 -3.78 14.73 1.08
CA SER A 339 -4.87 13.90 1.63
C SER A 339 -4.48 13.25 2.95
N ASP A 340 -5.43 13.15 3.87
CA ASP A 340 -5.24 12.60 5.20
C ASP A 340 -6.25 11.47 5.51
N TYR A 341 -6.27 11.05 6.77
CA TYR A 341 -7.17 9.98 7.24
C TYR A 341 -8.66 10.31 7.08
N ARG A 342 -9.05 11.59 6.97
CA ARG A 342 -10.45 11.99 6.79
C ARG A 342 -10.90 11.72 5.36
N ASP A 343 -10.04 12.01 4.39
CA ASP A 343 -10.26 11.64 2.98
C ASP A 343 -10.31 10.11 2.85
N LEU A 344 -9.32 9.40 3.41
CA LEU A 344 -9.30 7.93 3.42
C LEU A 344 -10.57 7.34 4.02
N HIS A 345 -11.01 7.83 5.18
CA HIS A 345 -12.22 7.34 5.84
C HIS A 345 -13.46 7.53 4.94
N GLN A 346 -13.61 8.71 4.34
CA GLN A 346 -14.72 9.00 3.42
C GLN A 346 -14.66 8.13 2.15
N ASP A 347 -13.46 7.93 1.60
CA ASP A 347 -13.23 7.08 0.42
C ASP A 347 -13.54 5.60 0.70
N LEU A 348 -13.22 5.10 1.91
CA LEU A 348 -13.58 3.74 2.33
C LEU A 348 -15.09 3.58 2.58
N GLU A 349 -15.71 4.56 3.22
CA GLU A 349 -17.12 4.53 3.60
C GLU A 349 -18.03 4.67 2.38
N VAL A 350 -17.79 5.72 1.58
CA VAL A 350 -18.68 6.17 0.50
C VAL A 350 -18.19 5.68 -0.86
N GLY A 351 -16.90 5.86 -1.14
CA GLY A 351 -16.28 5.43 -2.40
C GLY A 351 -16.13 3.92 -2.51
N ARG A 352 -16.20 3.22 -1.37
CA ARG A 352 -15.95 1.77 -1.22
C ARG A 352 -14.55 1.37 -1.67
N ASN A 353 -13.58 2.25 -1.43
CA ASN A 353 -12.21 2.02 -1.88
C ASN A 353 -11.65 0.72 -1.31
N SER A 354 -11.02 -0.03 -2.19
CA SER A 354 -10.30 -1.28 -1.90
C SER A 354 -8.80 -1.03 -1.84
N ALA A 355 -8.31 0.00 -2.53
CA ALA A 355 -6.97 0.53 -2.35
C ALA A 355 -6.98 2.05 -2.23
N TRP A 356 -5.91 2.56 -1.64
CA TRP A 356 -5.76 3.98 -1.40
C TRP A 356 -4.29 4.34 -1.26
N GLN A 357 -3.89 5.47 -1.86
CA GLN A 357 -2.62 6.12 -1.58
C GLN A 357 -2.79 7.63 -1.42
N GLN A 358 -1.83 8.24 -0.74
CA GLN A 358 -1.62 9.68 -0.76
C GLN A 358 -0.77 10.03 -1.99
N PHE A 359 0.55 9.91 -1.90
CA PHE A 359 1.46 10.18 -3.01
C PHE A 359 2.71 9.29 -2.94
N THR A 360 3.89 9.82 -2.57
CA THR A 360 5.15 9.05 -2.57
C THR A 360 5.42 8.31 -1.26
N LEU A 361 6.28 7.27 -1.31
CA LEU A 361 6.81 6.64 -0.10
C LEU A 361 7.60 7.64 0.72
N ALA A 362 8.58 8.30 0.10
CA ALA A 362 9.46 9.23 0.79
C ALA A 362 10.07 10.27 -0.15
N PHE A 363 10.37 11.44 0.41
CA PHE A 363 11.12 12.46 -0.32
C PHE A 363 11.93 13.38 0.61
N CYS A 364 12.99 14.00 0.09
CA CYS A 364 13.87 14.91 0.85
C CYS A 364 13.29 16.32 0.96
N LEU A 365 12.19 16.41 1.70
CA LEU A 365 11.48 17.66 1.96
C LEU A 365 12.06 18.34 3.20
N ALA A 366 12.15 19.68 3.17
CA ALA A 366 12.53 20.45 4.35
C ALA A 366 11.44 20.44 5.43
N GLN A 367 10.16 20.30 5.01
CA GLN A 367 8.98 20.22 5.86
C GLN A 367 7.92 19.36 5.18
N ASP A 368 7.04 18.75 5.97
CA ASP A 368 5.93 17.94 5.45
C ASP A 368 4.90 18.82 4.73
N ASP A 369 4.83 18.67 3.40
CA ASP A 369 3.83 19.30 2.53
C ASP A 369 2.69 18.35 2.13
N GLY A 370 2.71 17.10 2.61
CA GLY A 370 1.74 16.06 2.30
C GLY A 370 2.01 15.30 1.00
N SER A 371 3.19 15.43 0.40
CA SER A 371 3.58 14.69 -0.81
C SER A 371 4.31 13.36 -0.54
N ALA A 372 4.57 13.02 0.73
CA ALA A 372 5.30 11.81 1.08
C ALA A 372 4.85 11.24 2.43
N TYR A 373 4.92 9.91 2.58
CA TYR A 373 4.72 9.27 3.88
C TYR A 373 5.88 9.50 4.85
N TYR A 374 7.10 9.61 4.32
CA TYR A 374 8.31 9.85 5.07
C TYR A 374 9.15 10.99 4.47
N LEU A 375 9.81 11.76 5.34
CA LEU A 375 10.82 12.73 4.97
C LEU A 375 12.20 12.09 5.14
N VAL A 376 13.07 12.24 4.14
CA VAL A 376 14.38 11.58 4.09
C VAL A 376 15.54 12.54 3.85
N GLY A 377 16.77 12.07 4.09
CA GLY A 377 18.00 12.84 3.83
C GLY A 377 18.30 13.93 4.87
N GLY A 378 17.53 13.98 5.96
CA GLY A 378 17.76 14.86 7.10
C GLY A 378 18.53 14.19 8.25
N ASN A 379 18.48 14.81 9.44
CA ASN A 379 18.88 14.19 10.70
C ASN A 379 17.74 14.37 11.72
N PRO A 380 17.02 13.32 12.13
CA PRO A 380 17.25 11.91 11.78
C PRO A 380 17.01 11.59 10.29
N PRO A 381 17.58 10.49 9.76
CA PRO A 381 17.60 10.20 8.33
C PRO A 381 16.23 9.84 7.74
N VAL A 382 15.32 9.29 8.55
CA VAL A 382 13.94 8.98 8.18
C VAL A 382 12.99 9.55 9.23
N VAL A 383 12.08 10.42 8.81
CA VAL A 383 11.07 11.05 9.68
C VAL A 383 9.68 10.73 9.15
N GLU A 384 8.81 10.20 10.00
CA GLU A 384 7.39 9.97 9.65
C GLU A 384 6.67 11.32 9.43
N ALA A 385 5.96 11.46 8.31
CA ALA A 385 5.18 12.68 8.03
C ALA A 385 3.98 12.82 8.97
N SER A 386 3.53 14.06 9.18
CA SER A 386 2.53 14.41 10.21
C SER A 386 1.15 13.79 9.97
N ARG A 387 0.83 13.48 8.71
CA ARG A 387 -0.42 12.80 8.29
C ARG A 387 -0.29 11.28 8.39
N THR A 388 0.91 10.74 8.17
CA THR A 388 1.21 9.30 8.15
C THR A 388 0.85 8.62 9.46
N ARG A 389 1.11 9.27 10.61
CA ARG A 389 0.71 8.74 11.93
C ARG A 389 -0.78 8.44 12.05
N PHE A 390 -1.65 9.21 11.39
CA PHE A 390 -3.09 8.93 11.37
C PHE A 390 -3.46 7.84 10.37
N LEU A 391 -2.79 7.81 9.21
CA LEU A 391 -3.02 6.80 8.17
C LEU A 391 -2.56 5.40 8.61
N LYS A 392 -1.52 5.32 9.45
CA LYS A 392 -1.04 4.08 10.08
C LYS A 392 -2.15 3.30 10.79
N HIS A 393 -3.13 3.97 11.40
CA HIS A 393 -4.29 3.31 12.01
C HIS A 393 -5.15 2.48 11.05
N TYR A 394 -5.08 2.79 9.74
CA TYR A 394 -5.72 2.02 8.69
C TYR A 394 -4.72 1.03 8.10
N PHE A 395 -3.53 1.52 7.72
CA PHE A 395 -2.60 0.76 6.91
C PHE A 395 -1.95 -0.40 7.66
N HIS A 396 -1.66 -0.20 8.95
CA HIS A 396 -0.99 -1.19 9.77
C HIS A 396 -1.94 -2.32 10.19
N TYR A 397 -3.14 -1.96 10.64
CA TYR A 397 -4.07 -2.92 11.26
C TYR A 397 -4.98 -3.63 10.25
N ILE A 398 -5.32 -2.97 9.13
CA ILE A 398 -6.20 -3.55 8.12
C ILE A 398 -5.32 -4.20 7.04
N HIS A 399 -5.36 -5.52 6.92
CA HIS A 399 -4.47 -6.23 6.00
C HIS A 399 -5.05 -6.31 4.59
N ALA A 400 -4.19 -6.52 3.58
CA ALA A 400 -4.66 -6.92 2.27
C ALA A 400 -5.51 -8.20 2.38
N GLY A 401 -6.67 -8.21 1.72
CA GLY A 401 -7.70 -9.23 1.85
C GLY A 401 -8.72 -8.99 2.97
N ALA A 402 -8.59 -7.92 3.77
CA ALA A 402 -9.57 -7.60 4.80
C ALA A 402 -10.92 -7.23 4.18
N ARG A 403 -12.01 -7.78 4.74
CA ARG A 403 -13.37 -7.46 4.32
C ARG A 403 -13.92 -6.36 5.21
N ARG A 404 -14.40 -5.26 4.63
CA ARG A 404 -15.13 -4.24 5.38
C ARG A 404 -16.49 -4.80 5.79
N ILE A 405 -16.83 -4.66 7.07
CA ILE A 405 -18.09 -5.13 7.66
C ILE A 405 -18.92 -3.96 8.20
N GLY A 406 -20.15 -4.23 8.62
CA GLY A 406 -21.06 -3.24 9.19
C GLY A 406 -20.51 -2.62 10.47
N ALA A 407 -20.59 -1.30 10.56
CA ALA A 407 -20.36 -0.55 11.79
C ALA A 407 -21.27 0.68 11.81
N GLN A 408 -21.96 0.91 12.92
CA GLN A 408 -22.87 2.04 13.11
C GLN A 408 -22.58 2.72 14.44
N THR A 409 -22.78 4.04 14.51
CA THR A 409 -22.58 4.84 15.72
C THR A 409 -23.84 5.60 16.09
N THR A 410 -24.09 5.78 17.38
CA THR A 410 -25.13 6.68 17.89
C THR A 410 -24.75 8.16 17.78
N ASP A 411 -23.46 8.47 17.54
CA ASP A 411 -22.95 9.83 17.38
C ASP A 411 -21.93 9.88 16.23
N GLN A 412 -22.27 10.60 15.16
CA GLN A 412 -21.46 10.72 13.94
C GLN A 412 -20.15 11.49 14.14
N THR A 413 -19.96 12.15 15.29
CA THR A 413 -18.64 12.69 15.66
C THR A 413 -17.61 11.59 15.97
N PHE A 414 -18.06 10.34 16.12
CA PHE A 414 -17.25 9.13 16.22
C PHE A 414 -17.63 8.15 15.11
N ALA A 415 -17.21 8.43 13.88
CA ALA A 415 -17.58 7.64 12.70
C ALA A 415 -16.73 6.36 12.61
N PRO A 416 -17.33 5.16 12.67
CA PRO A 416 -16.60 3.89 12.67
C PRO A 416 -16.56 3.24 11.28
N LEU A 417 -15.46 2.55 10.99
CA LEU A 417 -15.38 1.52 9.97
C LEU A 417 -14.82 0.25 10.61
N ALA A 418 -15.43 -0.89 10.33
CA ALA A 418 -14.99 -2.18 10.86
C ALA A 418 -14.55 -3.13 9.73
N PHE A 419 -13.59 -4.00 10.04
CA PHE A 419 -12.97 -4.91 9.11
C PHE A 419 -12.69 -6.27 9.77
N THR A 420 -12.79 -7.32 8.97
CA THR A 420 -12.29 -8.66 9.32
C THR A 420 -11.11 -8.97 8.41
N ASN A 421 -9.92 -9.12 8.99
CA ASN A 421 -8.71 -9.54 8.28
C ASN A 421 -8.83 -11.02 7.82
N PRO A 422 -8.02 -11.48 6.85
CA PRO A 422 -8.07 -12.87 6.37
C PRO A 422 -7.89 -13.94 7.46
N GLY A 423 -7.18 -13.62 8.56
CA GLY A 423 -7.01 -14.50 9.72
C GLY A 423 -8.19 -14.53 10.70
N GLY A 424 -9.24 -13.75 10.47
CA GLY A 424 -10.38 -13.59 11.38
C GLY A 424 -10.24 -12.44 12.38
N ASP A 425 -9.06 -11.82 12.47
CA ASP A 425 -8.84 -10.67 13.35
C ASP A 425 -9.77 -9.50 12.99
N GLN A 426 -10.41 -8.93 14.00
CA GLN A 426 -11.26 -7.76 13.83
C GLN A 426 -10.52 -6.46 14.13
N VAL A 427 -10.83 -5.44 13.33
CA VAL A 427 -10.35 -4.07 13.47
C VAL A 427 -11.54 -3.12 13.35
N VAL A 428 -11.67 -2.17 14.28
CA VAL A 428 -12.61 -1.06 14.21
C VAL A 428 -11.83 0.24 14.28
N VAL A 429 -11.82 1.01 13.19
CA VAL A 429 -11.18 2.33 13.13
C VAL A 429 -12.24 3.41 13.25
N VAL A 430 -12.04 4.37 14.13
CA VAL A 430 -12.98 5.44 14.46
C VAL A 430 -12.35 6.79 14.13
N LYS A 431 -12.93 7.51 13.18
CA LYS A 431 -12.61 8.92 12.90
C LYS A 431 -13.35 9.78 13.92
N ALA A 432 -12.60 10.31 14.89
CA ALA A 432 -13.15 11.14 15.97
C ALA A 432 -12.95 12.64 15.69
N ASP A 433 -14.05 13.40 15.68
CA ASP A 433 -14.03 14.85 15.50
C ASP A 433 -13.85 15.63 16.81
N ARG A 434 -13.87 14.92 17.95
CA ARG A 434 -13.65 15.44 19.31
C ARG A 434 -13.11 14.33 20.23
N GLY A 435 -12.65 14.73 21.41
CA GLY A 435 -12.38 13.77 22.49
C GLY A 435 -13.67 13.22 23.11
N GLY A 436 -13.61 12.00 23.61
CA GLY A 436 -14.72 11.32 24.28
C GLY A 436 -14.49 9.82 24.48
N SER A 437 -15.48 9.16 25.06
CA SER A 437 -15.51 7.71 25.29
C SER A 437 -16.56 7.06 24.40
N VAL A 438 -16.22 5.90 23.85
CA VAL A 438 -17.10 5.07 23.02
C VAL A 438 -17.18 3.66 23.61
N THR A 439 -18.36 3.04 23.48
CA THR A 439 -18.57 1.62 23.78
C THR A 439 -18.71 0.87 22.46
N VAL A 440 -17.81 -0.07 22.19
CA VAL A 440 -17.83 -0.90 20.98
C VAL A 440 -18.46 -2.24 21.32
N ALA A 441 -19.65 -2.48 20.77
CA ALA A 441 -20.42 -3.71 20.93
C ALA A 441 -20.40 -4.53 19.62
N GLY A 442 -20.68 -5.83 19.72
CA GLY A 442 -20.73 -6.74 18.57
C GLY A 442 -19.36 -7.22 18.09
N LEU A 443 -18.32 -7.02 18.89
CA LEU A 443 -17.01 -7.63 18.64
C LEU A 443 -17.09 -9.14 18.83
N ALA A 444 -16.33 -9.89 18.03
CA ALA A 444 -16.12 -11.31 18.23
C ALA A 444 -15.42 -11.53 19.60
N PRO A 445 -15.64 -12.68 20.26
CA PRO A 445 -14.90 -12.99 21.48
C PRO A 445 -13.41 -13.04 21.21
N GLY A 446 -12.62 -12.32 21.99
CA GLY A 446 -11.21 -12.18 21.69
C GLY A 446 -10.46 -11.30 22.67
N ARG A 447 -9.17 -11.13 22.38
CA ARG A 447 -8.29 -10.23 23.10
C ARG A 447 -8.06 -9.00 22.23
N TYR A 448 -8.30 -7.84 22.78
CA TYR A 448 -8.25 -6.58 22.06
C TYR A 448 -7.33 -5.58 22.74
N ARG A 449 -6.79 -4.67 21.94
CA ARG A 449 -6.22 -3.41 22.39
C ARG A 449 -6.92 -2.26 21.68
N THR A 450 -6.72 -1.08 22.26
CA THR A 450 -7.06 0.17 21.60
C THR A 450 -5.78 0.97 21.38
N SER A 451 -5.72 1.71 20.29
CA SER A 451 -4.65 2.67 19.99
C SER A 451 -5.28 3.97 19.54
N TYR A 452 -4.73 5.12 19.93
CA TYR A 452 -5.17 6.40 19.38
C TYR A 452 -4.01 7.30 18.93
N THR A 453 -4.33 8.18 17.98
CA THR A 453 -3.48 9.29 17.53
C THR A 453 -4.30 10.57 17.50
N THR A 454 -3.77 11.64 18.07
CA THR A 454 -4.33 13.00 18.06
C THR A 454 -3.31 13.97 17.46
N ALA A 455 -3.58 15.28 17.53
CA ALA A 455 -2.59 16.28 17.16
C ALA A 455 -1.33 16.21 18.06
N SER A 456 -1.49 15.94 19.35
CA SER A 456 -0.43 15.91 20.37
C SER A 456 0.22 14.55 20.56
N ASP A 457 -0.55 13.48 20.35
CA ASP A 457 -0.17 12.11 20.71
C ASP A 457 -0.20 11.20 19.49
N SER A 458 0.65 10.17 19.47
CA SER A 458 0.76 9.23 18.35
C SER A 458 0.85 7.80 18.86
N ASN A 459 0.02 6.92 18.31
CA ASN A 459 -0.04 5.48 18.62
C ASN A 459 -0.02 5.14 20.12
N VAL A 460 -0.84 5.84 20.91
CA VAL A 460 -0.96 5.55 22.35
C VAL A 460 -1.83 4.32 22.54
N GLU A 461 -1.23 3.21 22.96
CA GLU A 461 -1.91 1.94 23.16
C GLU A 461 -2.43 1.72 24.59
N SER A 462 -3.57 1.04 24.71
CA SER A 462 -4.08 0.51 25.96
C SER A 462 -3.46 -0.85 26.30
N GLN A 463 -3.73 -1.31 27.52
CA GLN A 463 -3.51 -2.71 27.90
C GLN A 463 -4.48 -3.64 27.16
N ASP A 464 -4.15 -4.94 27.16
CA ASP A 464 -5.03 -6.01 26.66
C ASP A 464 -6.37 -6.02 27.43
N VAL A 465 -7.47 -6.15 26.68
CA VAL A 465 -8.83 -6.35 27.20
C VAL A 465 -9.39 -7.64 26.62
N ILE A 466 -9.91 -8.52 27.46
CA ILE A 466 -10.64 -9.71 27.02
C ILE A 466 -12.12 -9.32 26.84
N VAL A 467 -12.66 -9.60 25.66
CA VAL A 467 -14.06 -9.40 25.32
C VAL A 467 -14.69 -10.77 25.14
N GLY A 468 -15.66 -11.11 26.00
CA GLY A 468 -16.46 -12.32 25.90
C GLY A 468 -17.63 -12.18 24.90
N ALA A 469 -18.34 -13.29 24.68
CA ALA A 469 -19.51 -13.30 23.81
C ALA A 469 -20.61 -12.35 24.32
N GLY A 470 -20.99 -11.38 23.50
CA GLY A 470 -22.00 -10.37 23.83
C GLY A 470 -21.52 -9.25 24.74
N GLU A 471 -20.25 -9.27 25.15
CA GLU A 471 -19.64 -8.16 25.90
C GLU A 471 -19.25 -7.00 24.96
N SER A 472 -19.02 -5.83 25.55
CA SER A 472 -18.58 -4.64 24.84
C SER A 472 -17.25 -4.14 25.39
N LEU A 473 -16.49 -3.44 24.54
CA LEU A 473 -15.22 -2.83 24.90
C LEU A 473 -15.41 -1.31 25.05
N GLN A 474 -14.93 -0.75 26.17
CA GLN A 474 -14.84 0.70 26.32
C GLN A 474 -13.51 1.21 25.80
N ALA A 475 -13.56 2.28 25.00
CA ALA A 475 -12.40 2.96 24.46
C ALA A 475 -12.57 4.47 24.58
N SER A 476 -11.46 5.22 24.63
CA SER A 476 -11.52 6.67 24.73
C SER A 476 -10.37 7.33 23.99
N ILE A 477 -10.64 8.52 23.45
CA ILE A 477 -9.65 9.38 22.82
C ILE A 477 -9.72 10.78 23.46
N PRO A 478 -8.59 11.43 23.81
CA PRO A 478 -8.62 12.68 24.56
C PRO A 478 -8.97 13.91 23.71
N ALA A 479 -8.82 13.83 22.38
CA ALA A 479 -9.09 14.92 21.44
C ALA A 479 -9.50 14.36 20.07
N ALA A 480 -9.73 15.24 19.09
CA ALA A 480 -9.97 14.82 17.70
C ALA A 480 -8.77 14.04 17.14
N GLY A 481 -9.05 13.02 16.34
CA GLY A 481 -8.04 12.11 15.82
C GLY A 481 -8.59 10.78 15.31
N VAL A 482 -7.78 9.73 15.43
CA VAL A 482 -8.15 8.36 15.08
C VAL A 482 -8.00 7.46 16.30
N LEU A 483 -9.01 6.65 16.56
CA LEU A 483 -9.01 5.59 17.57
C LEU A 483 -9.22 4.26 16.86
N THR A 484 -8.36 3.28 17.11
CA THR A 484 -8.48 1.93 16.56
C THR A 484 -8.65 0.93 17.68
N VAL A 485 -9.66 0.06 17.57
CA VAL A 485 -9.77 -1.18 18.34
C VAL A 485 -9.31 -2.32 17.45
N PHE A 486 -8.40 -3.16 17.92
CA PHE A 486 -7.84 -4.24 17.10
C PHE A 486 -7.60 -5.49 17.93
N THR A 487 -7.72 -6.64 17.29
CA THR A 487 -7.44 -7.94 17.89
C THR A 487 -5.94 -8.08 18.10
N VAL A 488 -5.54 -8.59 19.27
CA VAL A 488 -4.17 -8.96 19.56
C VAL A 488 -4.06 -10.47 19.39
N PRO A 489 -3.14 -10.97 18.54
CA PRO A 489 -2.92 -12.40 18.40
C PRO A 489 -2.68 -13.03 19.78
N ALA A 490 -3.33 -14.16 20.06
CA ALA A 490 -2.99 -14.92 21.26
C ALA A 490 -1.49 -15.23 21.21
N MET A 491 -0.74 -14.95 22.27
CA MET A 491 0.62 -15.46 22.39
C MET A 491 0.53 -16.96 22.11
N SER A 492 1.30 -17.45 21.13
CA SER A 492 1.54 -18.87 20.97
C SER A 492 2.08 -19.39 22.29
N THR A 493 1.20 -19.89 23.13
CA THR A 493 1.60 -20.68 24.28
C THR A 493 2.22 -21.91 23.67
N THR A 494 3.53 -22.03 23.82
CA THR A 494 4.27 -23.26 23.55
C THR A 494 3.64 -24.35 24.40
N THR A 495 2.59 -24.96 23.88
CA THR A 495 1.85 -26.02 24.55
C THR A 495 2.79 -27.20 24.51
N THR A 496 3.40 -27.48 25.65
CA THR A 496 4.18 -28.69 25.87
C THR A 496 3.25 -29.86 25.56
N MET A 497 3.51 -30.58 24.47
CA MET A 497 2.69 -31.73 24.09
C MET A 497 2.61 -32.72 25.27
N PRO A 498 1.41 -33.14 25.70
CA PRO A 498 1.29 -34.28 26.59
C PRO A 498 1.67 -35.55 25.84
N ALA A 499 2.42 -36.42 26.51
CA ALA A 499 2.79 -37.74 26.00
C ALA A 499 1.57 -38.49 25.47
N THR A 500 1.60 -38.83 24.19
CA THR A 500 0.49 -39.54 23.53
C THR A 500 0.59 -41.04 23.82
N THR A 501 -0.35 -41.55 24.61
CA THR A 501 -0.62 -42.99 24.75
C THR A 501 -1.24 -43.50 23.46
N THR A 502 -0.58 -44.45 22.80
CA THR A 502 -0.99 -45.04 21.52
C THR A 502 -2.23 -45.92 21.71
N SER A 503 -3.31 -45.63 20.99
CA SER A 503 -4.44 -46.56 20.81
C SER A 503 -4.52 -46.97 19.34
N THR A 504 -4.38 -48.27 19.11
CA THR A 504 -4.37 -48.95 17.81
C THR A 504 -5.75 -48.91 17.16
N THR A 505 -5.85 -48.29 15.98
CA THR A 505 -6.98 -48.48 15.07
C THR A 505 -6.47 -49.10 13.78
N THR A 506 -7.02 -50.26 13.42
CA THR A 506 -6.68 -51.06 12.25
C THR A 506 -7.41 -50.51 11.03
N THR A 507 -6.67 -50.05 10.02
CA THR A 507 -7.23 -49.69 8.71
C THR A 507 -6.61 -50.57 7.64
N THR A 508 -7.45 -51.34 6.98
CA THR A 508 -7.15 -52.23 5.86
C THR A 508 -6.79 -51.40 4.63
N THR A 509 -5.55 -51.53 4.13
CA THR A 509 -5.12 -50.92 2.86
C THR A 509 -5.05 -51.96 1.75
N THR A 510 -5.74 -51.66 0.65
CA THR A 510 -5.67 -52.37 -0.62
C THR A 510 -4.33 -52.05 -1.31
N SER A 511 -3.66 -53.11 -1.75
CA SER A 511 -2.36 -53.11 -2.42
C SER A 511 -2.42 -52.46 -3.81
N MET A 512 -1.55 -51.47 -4.05
CA MET A 512 -1.05 -51.13 -5.38
C MET A 512 0.47 -51.30 -5.39
N SER A 513 0.96 -51.92 -6.45
CA SER A 513 2.35 -52.35 -6.67
C SER A 513 3.31 -51.15 -6.80
N PRO A 514 4.50 -51.15 -6.17
CA PRO A 514 5.49 -50.11 -6.40
C PRO A 514 6.29 -50.43 -7.66
N THR A 515 6.41 -49.43 -8.53
CA THR A 515 7.43 -49.39 -9.58
C THR A 515 8.77 -49.07 -8.91
N THR A 516 9.70 -50.03 -8.93
CA THR A 516 11.08 -49.84 -8.45
C THR A 516 11.84 -48.92 -9.39
N THR A 517 11.91 -47.64 -9.04
CA THR A 517 12.97 -46.74 -9.48
C THR A 517 14.10 -46.87 -8.47
N THR A 518 15.22 -47.46 -8.86
CA THR A 518 16.45 -47.49 -8.06
C THR A 518 16.95 -46.06 -7.87
N MET A 519 16.66 -45.48 -6.70
CA MET A 519 17.26 -44.22 -6.26
C MET A 519 18.79 -44.40 -6.14
N PRO A 520 19.59 -43.38 -6.50
CA PRO A 520 20.98 -43.33 -6.10
C PRO A 520 21.06 -43.39 -4.57
N VAL A 521 22.10 -44.05 -4.05
CA VAL A 521 22.39 -44.10 -2.63
C VAL A 521 22.53 -42.66 -2.14
N ALA A 522 21.57 -42.16 -1.35
CA ALA A 522 21.59 -40.80 -0.85
C ALA A 522 22.90 -40.57 -0.06
N THR A 523 23.69 -39.62 -0.55
CA THR A 523 25.00 -39.28 0.01
C THR A 523 24.80 -38.33 1.20
N CYS A 524 25.73 -38.34 2.17
CA CYS A 524 25.68 -37.38 3.28
C CYS A 524 25.65 -35.94 2.74
N ALA A 525 24.75 -35.12 3.27
CA ALA A 525 24.45 -33.75 2.86
C ALA A 525 23.89 -33.56 1.43
N ASP A 526 23.38 -34.63 0.80
CA ASP A 526 22.91 -34.67 -0.59
C ASP A 526 21.53 -35.37 -0.68
N PRO A 527 20.45 -34.75 -0.17
CA PRO A 527 19.10 -35.31 -0.13
C PRO A 527 18.41 -35.51 -1.49
N ASP A 528 18.79 -34.80 -2.54
CA ASP A 528 18.21 -34.98 -3.88
C ASP A 528 19.11 -35.78 -4.85
N GLY A 529 20.36 -36.07 -4.46
CA GLY A 529 21.28 -36.93 -5.18
C GLY A 529 21.96 -36.24 -6.36
N ASP A 530 21.94 -34.91 -6.42
CA ASP A 530 22.59 -34.11 -7.46
C ASP A 530 24.00 -33.61 -7.06
N GLY A 531 24.44 -33.96 -5.85
CA GLY A 531 25.69 -33.51 -5.24
C GLY A 531 25.44 -32.44 -4.18
N VAL A 532 26.43 -32.12 -3.36
CA VAL A 532 26.21 -31.14 -2.27
C VAL A 532 26.17 -29.71 -2.81
N THR A 533 24.98 -29.13 -2.90
CA THR A 533 24.70 -27.77 -3.38
C THR A 533 24.08 -26.87 -2.31
N VAL A 534 23.83 -25.60 -2.65
CA VAL A 534 23.13 -24.65 -1.77
C VAL A 534 21.66 -25.05 -1.58
N SER A 535 21.07 -25.75 -2.55
CA SER A 535 19.69 -26.26 -2.45
C SER A 535 19.56 -27.30 -1.34
N ASP A 536 20.59 -28.12 -1.11
CA ASP A 536 20.62 -29.10 -0.02
C ASP A 536 20.67 -28.45 1.35
N ALA A 537 21.41 -27.34 1.48
CA ALA A 537 21.43 -26.58 2.72
C ALA A 537 20.04 -26.04 3.07
N LEU A 538 19.27 -25.59 2.06
CA LEU A 538 17.88 -25.18 2.24
C LEU A 538 16.99 -26.37 2.59
N PHE A 539 17.18 -27.53 1.94
CA PHE A 539 16.44 -28.75 2.25
C PHE A 539 16.66 -29.19 3.71
N VAL A 540 17.92 -29.22 4.17
CA VAL A 540 18.30 -29.58 5.54
C VAL A 540 17.73 -28.56 6.54
N LEU A 541 17.74 -27.26 6.22
CA LEU A 541 17.15 -26.24 7.09
C LEU A 541 15.63 -26.42 7.22
N GLN A 542 14.94 -26.71 6.11
CA GLN A 542 13.51 -27.03 6.11
C GLN A 542 13.22 -28.28 6.93
N ALA A 543 14.08 -29.29 6.88
CA ALA A 543 13.98 -30.48 7.72
C ALA A 543 14.19 -30.17 9.21
N ALA A 544 15.16 -29.33 9.54
CA ALA A 544 15.46 -28.90 10.91
C ALA A 544 14.30 -28.16 11.58
N VAL A 545 13.51 -27.41 10.80
CA VAL A 545 12.33 -26.68 11.30
C VAL A 545 11.02 -27.46 11.16
N GLY A 546 11.06 -28.73 10.72
CA GLY A 546 9.90 -29.60 10.61
C GLY A 546 8.98 -29.33 9.40
N ILE A 547 9.44 -28.54 8.42
CA ILE A 547 8.71 -28.30 7.16
C ILE A 547 8.82 -29.52 6.22
N ARG A 548 9.93 -30.27 6.30
CA ARG A 548 10.16 -31.51 5.55
C ARG A 548 10.73 -32.60 6.46
N SER A 549 10.69 -33.84 5.98
CA SER A 549 11.38 -34.97 6.62
C SER A 549 12.69 -35.26 5.89
N CYS A 550 13.77 -35.46 6.63
CA CYS A 550 15.01 -36.00 6.09
C CYS A 550 15.57 -37.08 7.02
N ALA A 551 16.14 -38.15 6.43
CA ALA A 551 16.83 -39.16 7.20
C ALA A 551 18.09 -38.56 7.85
N ALA A 552 18.34 -38.87 9.12
CA ALA A 552 19.53 -38.38 9.82
C ALA A 552 20.82 -38.78 9.07
N CYS A 553 20.88 -39.98 8.50
CA CYS A 553 22.05 -40.42 7.74
C CYS A 553 22.37 -39.59 6.47
N VAL A 554 21.44 -38.71 6.06
CA VAL A 554 21.61 -37.79 4.94
C VAL A 554 21.75 -36.35 5.43
N CYS A 555 20.91 -35.90 6.38
CA CYS A 555 20.83 -34.48 6.76
C CYS A 555 21.45 -34.11 8.12
N ASP A 556 21.95 -35.07 8.92
CA ASP A 556 22.71 -34.80 10.16
C ASP A 556 24.19 -34.59 9.81
N ALA A 557 24.47 -33.53 9.05
CA ALA A 557 25.77 -33.23 8.47
C ALA A 557 26.88 -33.05 9.52
N ASP A 558 26.56 -32.68 10.75
CA ASP A 558 27.51 -32.56 11.86
C ASP A 558 27.62 -33.79 12.77
N GLY A 559 26.75 -34.79 12.57
CA GLY A 559 26.74 -36.05 13.30
C GLY A 559 26.28 -35.93 14.75
N SER A 560 25.51 -34.88 15.08
CA SER A 560 24.99 -34.62 16.42
C SER A 560 23.87 -35.58 16.86
N GLY A 561 23.35 -36.39 15.93
CA GLY A 561 22.22 -37.28 16.13
C GLY A 561 20.86 -36.61 15.92
N LYS A 562 20.83 -35.36 15.41
CA LYS A 562 19.61 -34.59 15.12
C LYS A 562 19.83 -33.70 13.91
N VAL A 563 18.81 -33.57 13.05
CA VAL A 563 18.83 -32.58 11.97
C VAL A 563 18.46 -31.20 12.54
N SER A 564 19.39 -30.25 12.44
CA SER A 564 19.31 -28.91 13.04
C SER A 564 19.77 -27.82 12.07
N ALA A 565 19.64 -26.55 12.47
CA ALA A 565 20.15 -25.44 11.67
C ALA A 565 21.70 -25.46 11.55
N THR A 566 22.39 -26.12 12.48
CA THR A 566 23.85 -26.31 12.41
C THR A 566 24.22 -27.19 11.22
N ASP A 567 23.45 -28.23 10.95
CA ASP A 567 23.66 -29.12 9.81
C ASP A 567 23.51 -28.37 8.49
N ALA A 568 22.46 -27.55 8.36
CA ALA A 568 22.25 -26.71 7.19
C ALA A 568 23.43 -25.75 6.94
N LEU A 569 24.00 -25.19 8.00
CA LEU A 569 25.20 -24.34 7.91
C LEU A 569 26.44 -25.14 7.48
N VAL A 570 26.60 -26.36 7.95
CA VAL A 570 27.70 -27.26 7.53
C VAL A 570 27.55 -27.61 6.05
N VAL A 571 26.34 -27.96 5.60
CA VAL A 571 26.03 -28.24 4.18
C VAL A 571 26.32 -27.01 3.32
N LEU A 572 25.89 -25.82 3.75
CA LEU A 572 26.16 -24.58 3.01
C LEU A 572 27.65 -24.30 2.87
N ARG A 573 28.43 -24.55 3.93
CA ARG A 573 29.90 -24.38 3.89
C ARG A 573 30.54 -25.34 2.90
N VAL A 574 30.09 -26.60 2.83
CA VAL A 574 30.57 -27.54 1.81
C VAL A 574 30.21 -27.04 0.41
N ALA A 575 28.97 -26.63 0.19
CA ALA A 575 28.47 -26.18 -1.12
C ALA A 575 29.24 -24.95 -1.67
N VAL A 576 29.73 -24.07 -0.80
CA VAL A 576 30.54 -22.89 -1.19
C VAL A 576 32.05 -23.16 -1.21
N GLY A 577 32.48 -24.42 -1.08
CA GLY A 577 33.88 -24.83 -1.13
C GLY A 577 34.69 -24.52 0.14
N ALA A 578 34.04 -24.28 1.28
CA ALA A 578 34.74 -24.14 2.55
C ALA A 578 35.23 -25.51 3.06
N PRO A 579 36.43 -25.58 3.68
CA PRO A 579 37.05 -26.83 4.11
C PRO A 579 36.42 -27.32 5.43
N VAL A 580 35.21 -27.86 5.36
CA VAL A 580 34.51 -28.50 6.48
C VAL A 580 34.26 -29.98 6.17
N SER A 581 34.35 -30.84 7.18
CA SER A 581 34.11 -32.27 7.06
C SER A 581 32.66 -32.62 7.41
N LEU A 582 32.03 -33.43 6.56
CA LEU A 582 30.72 -34.01 6.81
C LEU A 582 30.81 -35.25 7.71
N SER A 583 29.91 -35.38 8.69
CA SER A 583 29.92 -36.43 9.72
C SER A 583 28.58 -37.17 9.87
N CYS A 584 27.82 -37.37 8.79
CA CYS A 584 26.53 -38.05 8.88
C CYS A 584 26.63 -39.47 9.45
N PRO A 585 25.64 -39.90 10.25
CA PRO A 585 25.56 -41.28 10.72
C PRO A 585 25.31 -42.25 9.54
N PRO A 586 25.67 -43.53 9.66
CA PRO A 586 25.44 -44.51 8.59
C PRO A 586 23.93 -44.71 8.34
N CYS A 587 23.53 -44.82 7.07
CA CYS A 587 22.17 -45.23 6.72
C CYS A 587 21.95 -46.71 7.08
N ALA A 588 20.83 -47.00 7.74
CA ALA A 588 20.45 -48.34 8.19
C ALA A 588 19.67 -49.11 7.11
#